data_AF-A0A845XC95-F1
#
_entry.id   AF-A0A845XC95-F1
#
_cell.length_a   1.000
_cell.length_b   1.000
_cell.length_c   1.000
_cell.angle_alpha   90.00
_cell.angle_beta   90.00
_cell.angle_gamma   90.00
#
_symmetry.space_group_name_H-M   'P 1'
#
loop_
_entity.id
_entity.type
_entity.pdbx_description
1 polymer ?
#
loop_
_entity_poly.entity_id
_entity_poly.type
_entity_poly.pdbx_seq_one_letter_code
_entity_poly.pdbx_strand_id
1 'polypeptide(L)' 'MKFSIAAPKGLNPWLVDDNPDNLLVISETLRNVGYTVATAIDGERAINRLQSHQPDL' A
#
# COMPACT_ATOMS: atom_id res chain seq x y z
N MET A 1 14.79 -18.85 10.10
CA MET A 1 14.40 -17.75 10.99
C MET A 1 13.23 -17.02 10.33
N LYS A 2 12.03 -17.02 10.92
CA LYS A 2 10.88 -16.23 10.44
C LYS A 2 10.90 -14.90 11.20
N PHE A 3 11.24 -13.80 10.52
CA PHE A 3 10.97 -12.47 11.05
C PHE A 3 9.47 -12.24 10.93
N SER A 4 8.76 -12.21 12.05
CA SER A 4 7.35 -11.83 12.08
C SER A 4 7.26 -10.32 12.29
N ILE A 5 7.33 -9.56 11.20
CA ILE A 5 6.83 -8.20 11.21
C ILE A 5 5.31 -8.32 11.17
N ALA A 6 4.64 -7.89 12.24
CA ALA A 6 3.21 -7.68 12.23
C ALA A 6 2.99 -6.23 11.81
N ALA A 7 2.03 -5.99 10.91
CA ALA A 7 1.64 -4.63 10.54
C ALA A 7 1.28 -3.82 11.81
N PRO A 8 1.83 -2.61 11.97
CA PRO A 8 1.39 -1.67 12.99
C PRO A 8 -0.12 -1.44 12.86
N LYS A 9 -0.83 -1.47 13.99
CA LYS A 9 -2.26 -1.14 13.99
C LYS A 9 -2.45 0.28 13.46
N GLY A 10 -3.36 0.40 12.49
CA GLY A 10 -3.77 1.69 11.93
C GLY A 10 -2.84 2.25 10.87
N LEU A 11 -1.84 1.51 10.37
CA LEU A 11 -1.06 1.95 9.21
C LEU A 11 -1.65 1.39 7.91
N ASN A 12 -2.05 2.30 7.01
CA ASN A 12 -2.61 2.01 5.70
C ASN A 12 -1.79 2.70 4.60
N PRO A 13 -0.62 2.14 4.22
CA PRO A 13 0.26 2.75 3.24
C PRO A 13 -0.36 2.76 1.83
N TRP A 14 0.00 3.78 1.04
CA TRP A 14 -0.38 3.85 -0.37
C TRP A 14 0.80 3.52 -1.27
N LEU A 15 0.62 2.53 -2.14
CA LEU A 15 1.60 2.19 -3.16
C LEU A 15 1.25 2.91 -4.46
N VAL A 16 2.20 3.69 -4.97
CA VAL A 16 2.08 4.37 -6.26
C VAL A 16 3.25 3.95 -7.13
N ASP A 17 2.97 3.20 -8.19
CA ASP A 17 3.95 2.67 -9.14
C ASP A 17 3.25 2.47 -10.48
N ASP A 18 3.88 2.88 -11.58
CA ASP A 18 3.30 2.81 -12.93
C ASP A 18 3.34 1.40 -13.53
N ASN A 19 4.04 0.48 -12.89
CA ASN A 19 4.09 -0.93 -13.25
C ASN A 19 3.11 -1.77 -12.39
N PRO A 20 2.05 -2.35 -12.98
CA PRO A 20 1.07 -3.15 -12.24
C PRO A 20 1.66 -4.43 -11.61
N ASP A 21 2.73 -4.99 -12.19
CA ASP A 21 3.37 -6.20 -11.65
C ASP A 21 4.09 -5.89 -10.33
N ASN A 22 4.72 -4.71 -10.23
CA ASN A 22 5.33 -4.24 -8.98
C ASN A 22 4.27 -4.06 -7.90
N LEU A 23 3.15 -3.39 -8.23
CA LEU A 23 2.04 -3.20 -7.30
C LEU A 23 1.48 -4.52 -6.78
N LEU A 24 1.34 -5.51 -7.67
CA LEU A 24 0.84 -6.84 -7.29
C LEU A 24 1.77 -7.49 -6.26
N VAL A 25 3.05 -7.63 -6.59
CA VAL A 25 4.04 -8.31 -5.73
C VAL A 25 4.16 -7.62 -4.36
N ILE A 26 4.25 -6.29 -4.34
CA ILE A 26 4.42 -5.53 -3.10
C ILE A 26 3.13 -5.57 -2.26
N SER A 27 1.96 -5.40 -2.89
CA SER A 27 0.69 -5.40 -2.16
C SER A 27 0.39 -6.78 -1.54
N GLU A 28 0.69 -7.88 -2.23
CA GLU A 28 0.58 -9.23 -1.68
C GLU A 28 1.52 -9.44 -0.50
N THR A 29 2.78 -9.00 -0.64
CA THR A 29 3.79 -9.11 0.42
C THR A 29 3.34 -8.37 1.70
N LEU A 30 2.83 -7.15 1.55
CA LEU A 30 2.38 -6.33 2.68
C LEU A 30 1.07 -6.87 3.31
N ARG A 31 0.13 -7.33 2.50
CA ARG A 31 -1.11 -7.95 3.00
C ARG A 31 -0.83 -9.23 3.78
N ASN A 32 0.14 -10.03 3.34
CA ASN A 32 0.56 -11.27 4.01
C ASN A 32 1.14 -11.02 5.42
N VAL A 33 1.65 -9.82 5.70
CA VAL A 33 2.14 -9.41 7.02
C VAL A 33 1.15 -8.53 7.80
N GLY A 34 -0.07 -8.37 7.27
CA GLY A 34 -1.21 -7.78 7.98
C GLY A 34 -1.53 -6.32 7.64
N TYR A 35 -0.89 -5.73 6.62
CA TYR A 35 -1.22 -4.37 6.21
C TYR A 35 -2.49 -4.33 5.36
N THR A 36 -3.25 -3.24 5.50
CA THR A 36 -4.25 -2.84 4.52
C THR A 36 -3.61 -1.82 3.59
N VAL A 37 -3.56 -2.11 2.29
CA VAL A 37 -2.79 -1.33 1.33
C VAL A 37 -3.67 -0.86 0.19
N ALA A 38 -3.63 0.43 -0.11
CA ALA A 38 -4.22 1.00 -1.32
C ALA A 38 -3.16 1.12 -2.42
N THR A 39 -3.56 0.96 -3.68
CA THR A 39 -2.66 1.01 -4.83
C THR A 39 -3.16 2.02 -5.86
N ALA A 40 -2.24 2.73 -6.52
CA ALA A 40 -2.51 3.57 -7.67
C ALA A 40 -1.44 3.37 -8.74
N ILE A 41 -1.85 3.32 -10.01
CA ILE A 41 -0.94 3.19 -11.16
C ILE A 41 -0.39 4.54 -11.65
N ASP A 42 -0.89 5.64 -11.10
CA ASP A 42 -0.48 6.98 -11.47
C ASP A 42 -0.65 7.94 -10.28
N GLY A 43 0.22 8.95 -10.24
CA GLY A 43 0.25 9.93 -9.16
C GLY A 43 -0.96 10.86 -9.16
N GLU A 44 -1.58 11.12 -10.31
CA GLU A 44 -2.73 12.02 -10.40
C GLU A 44 -3.98 11.40 -9.74
N ARG A 45 -4.25 10.12 -10.01
CA ARG A 45 -5.28 9.32 -9.35
C ARG A 45 -4.98 9.16 -7.87
N ALA A 46 -3.71 9.02 -7.50
CA ALA A 46 -3.31 9.00 -6.08
C ALA A 46 -3.69 10.34 -5.42
N ILE A 47 -3.26 11.46 -5.98
CA ILE A 47 -3.54 12.80 -5.44
C ILE A 47 -5.05 13.08 -5.38
N ASN A 48 -5.80 12.74 -6.43
CA ASN A 48 -7.25 12.93 -6.46
C ASN A 48 -7.97 12.14 -5.35
N ARG A 49 -7.42 10.99 -4.94
CA ARG A 49 -7.98 10.20 -3.82
C ARG A 49 -7.69 10.80 -2.45
N LEU A 50 -6.66 11.64 -2.30
CA LEU A 50 -6.30 12.29 -1.03
C LEU A 50 -7.43 13.15 -0.45
N GLN A 51 -8.34 13.63 -1.30
CA GLN A 51 -9.51 14.38 -0.85
C GLN A 51 -10.50 13.55 -0.03
N SER A 52 -10.50 12.22 -0.23
CA SER A 52 -11.44 11.30 0.42
C SER A 52 -10.81 10.45 1.52
N HIS A 53 -9.52 10.11 1.38
CA HIS A 53 -8.80 9.23 2.29
C HIS A 53 -7.34 9.67 2.32
N GLN A 54 -6.76 9.86 3.52
CA GLN A 54 -5.34 10.16 3.65
C GLN A 54 -4.54 8.88 3.92
N PRO A 55 -3.42 8.65 3.21
CA PRO A 55 -2.46 7.62 3.58
C PRO A 55 -1.77 7.96 4.90
N ASP A 56 -1.44 6.92 5.66
CA ASP A 56 -0.61 7.05 6.85
C ASP A 56 0.89 7.15 6.50
N LEU A 57 1.27 6.67 5.31
CA LEU A 57 2.61 6.72 4.71
C LEU A 57 2.52 6.73 3.19
#